data_AF-A0A2N4XRD5-F1
#
_entry.id   AF-A0A2N4XRD5-F1
#
_cell.length_a   1.000
_cell.length_b   1.000
_cell.length_c   1.000
_cell.angle_alpha   90.00
_cell.angle_beta   90.00
_cell.angle_gamma   90.00
#
_symmetry.space_group_name_H-M   'P 1'
#
loop_
_entity.id
_entity.type
_entity.pdbx_description
1 polymer ?
#
loop_
_entity_poly.entity_id
_entity_poly.type
_entity_poly.pdbx_seq_one_letter_code
_entity_poly.pdbx_strand_id
1 'polypeptide(L)'
;MGLTTFLSSTVVAGLVAALVSLRTNERNIQITNVTQERAKWRQAIREFADEILKAGRVKDNEKLKLLCAQLSLNLNPFDSEDKGIVEAASRLAAAETTESQIAEFVDRVALLLKHDWDRAKYEASPWFFQDREPDRVSYCEFKRTAPMPPKARPGIKHWIRLFYYFVGLGCSAAIMYFLVVGLNTPFHTLIKEFNDLTKEKSLSAWAEFLSWSLFYGSIWSAAYLWFKGSEKKFLDRWFSK
;
A
#
# COMPACT_ATOMS: atom_id res chain seq x y z
N MET A 1 13.41 35.88 -29.57
CA MET A 1 13.89 34.63 -28.94
C MET A 1 12.97 34.09 -27.81
N GLY A 2 11.70 34.55 -27.71
CA GLY A 2 10.80 34.17 -26.58
C GLY A 2 9.84 33.01 -26.86
N LEU A 3 9.37 32.84 -28.11
CA LEU A 3 8.37 31.82 -28.43
C LEU A 3 8.94 30.40 -28.41
N THR A 4 10.13 30.18 -28.96
CA THR A 4 10.78 28.87 -29.04
C THR A 4 11.16 28.32 -27.67
N THR A 5 11.64 29.16 -26.75
CA THR A 5 12.01 28.76 -25.39
C THR A 5 10.78 28.44 -24.54
N PHE A 6 9.71 29.24 -24.63
CA PHE A 6 8.45 28.98 -23.92
C PHE A 6 7.71 27.74 -24.45
N LEU A 7 7.73 27.53 -25.77
CA LEU A 7 7.25 26.30 -26.38
C LEU A 7 8.10 25.10 -25.93
N SER A 8 9.43 25.24 -25.82
CA SER A 8 10.29 24.14 -25.37
C SER A 8 10.04 23.72 -23.92
N SER A 9 9.85 24.66 -22.98
CA SER A 9 9.58 24.33 -21.58
C SER A 9 8.18 23.75 -21.37
N THR A 10 7.18 24.24 -22.11
CA THR A 10 5.81 23.72 -22.07
C THR A 10 5.74 22.31 -22.65
N VAL A 11 6.45 22.06 -23.75
CA VAL A 11 6.54 20.73 -24.36
C VAL A 11 7.25 19.75 -23.42
N VAL A 12 8.36 20.15 -22.79
CA VAL A 12 9.06 19.28 -21.81
C VAL A 12 8.18 18.99 -20.60
N ALA A 13 7.52 19.99 -20.01
CA ALA A 13 6.59 19.77 -18.91
C ALA A 13 5.42 18.86 -19.30
N GLY A 14 4.88 19.04 -20.51
CA GLY A 14 3.83 18.19 -21.08
C GLY A 14 4.29 16.74 -21.27
N LEU A 15 5.52 16.53 -21.76
CA LEU A 15 6.11 15.20 -21.92
C LEU A 15 6.34 14.51 -20.57
N VAL A 16 6.86 15.22 -19.58
CA VAL A 16 7.04 14.68 -18.22
C VAL A 16 5.69 14.35 -17.59
N ALA A 17 4.70 15.24 -17.69
CA ALA A 17 3.36 14.99 -17.19
C ALA A 17 2.70 13.79 -17.89
N ALA A 18 2.84 13.67 -19.21
CA ALA A 18 2.34 12.54 -19.97
C ALA A 18 3.00 11.22 -19.55
N LEU A 19 4.32 11.22 -19.35
CA LEU A 19 5.06 10.04 -18.91
C LEU A 19 4.69 9.62 -17.48
N VAL A 20 4.55 10.57 -16.56
CA VAL A 20 4.06 10.32 -15.19
C VAL A 20 2.62 9.80 -15.23
N SER A 21 1.76 10.38 -16.07
CA SER A 21 0.36 9.96 -16.21
C SER A 21 0.25 8.53 -16.75
N LEU A 22 0.98 8.20 -17.82
CA LEU A 22 1.04 6.85 -18.39
C LEU A 22 1.49 5.83 -17.33
N ARG A 23 2.59 6.12 -16.64
CA ARG A 23 3.14 5.22 -15.62
C ARG A 23 2.18 4.99 -14.46
N THR A 24 1.47 6.03 -14.04
CA THR A 24 0.50 5.96 -12.93
C THR A 24 -0.75 5.20 -13.36
N ASN A 25 -1.24 5.42 -14.58
CA ASN A 25 -2.42 4.74 -15.11
C ASN A 25 -2.19 3.24 -15.31
N GLU A 26 -1.09 2.83 -15.94
CA GLU A 26 -0.76 1.41 -16.13
C GLU A 26 -0.70 0.66 -14.80
N ARG A 27 -0.01 1.23 -13.81
CA ARG A 27 0.10 0.65 -12.47
C ARG A 27 -1.26 0.57 -11.79
N ASN A 28 -2.07 1.61 -11.88
CA ASN A 28 -3.41 1.63 -11.29
C ASN A 28 -4.31 0.57 -11.91
N ILE A 29 -4.28 0.38 -13.24
CA ILE A 29 -5.06 -0.64 -13.93
C ILE A 29 -4.63 -2.04 -13.47
N GLN A 30 -3.31 -2.31 -13.45
CA GLN A 30 -2.78 -3.59 -13.00
C GLN A 30 -3.17 -3.90 -11.54
N ILE A 31 -2.99 -2.95 -10.63
CA ILE A 31 -3.36 -3.11 -9.23
C ILE A 31 -4.86 -3.33 -9.09
N THR A 32 -5.69 -2.58 -9.81
CA THR A 32 -7.15 -2.69 -9.72
C THR A 32 -7.62 -4.06 -10.19
N ASN A 33 -7.11 -4.55 -11.32
CA ASN A 33 -7.49 -5.86 -11.84
C ASN A 33 -7.08 -6.99 -10.90
N VAL A 34 -5.84 -6.98 -10.40
CA VAL A 34 -5.35 -8.01 -9.47
C VAL A 34 -6.10 -7.96 -8.14
N THR A 35 -6.37 -6.77 -7.60
CA THR A 35 -7.09 -6.64 -6.33
C THR A 35 -8.55 -7.07 -6.44
N GLN A 36 -9.20 -6.85 -7.58
CA GLN A 36 -10.55 -7.35 -7.84
C GLN A 36 -10.59 -8.88 -7.93
N GLU A 37 -9.67 -9.50 -8.69
CA GLU A 37 -9.61 -10.97 -8.78
C GLU A 37 -9.28 -11.61 -7.43
N ARG A 38 -8.41 -11.01 -6.63
CA ARG A 38 -8.17 -11.45 -5.25
C ARG A 38 -9.37 -11.28 -4.33
N ALA A 39 -10.16 -10.23 -4.51
CA ALA A 39 -11.40 -10.06 -3.75
C ALA A 39 -12.39 -11.20 -4.07
N LYS A 40 -12.54 -11.56 -5.35
CA LYS A 40 -13.33 -12.72 -5.78
C LYS A 40 -12.78 -14.03 -5.21
N TRP A 41 -11.47 -14.25 -5.31
CA TRP A 41 -10.82 -15.44 -4.76
C TRP A 41 -11.04 -15.56 -3.25
N ARG A 42 -10.82 -14.48 -2.47
CA ARG A 42 -11.08 -14.49 -1.02
C ARG A 42 -12.53 -14.81 -0.69
N GLN A 43 -13.47 -14.31 -1.49
CA GLN A 43 -14.88 -14.60 -1.31
C GLN A 43 -15.16 -16.09 -1.55
N ALA A 44 -14.64 -16.66 -2.63
CA ALA A 44 -14.74 -18.09 -2.92
C ALA A 44 -14.12 -18.96 -1.81
N ILE A 45 -12.95 -18.59 -1.26
CA ILE A 45 -12.33 -19.32 -0.13
C ILE A 45 -13.23 -19.29 1.11
N ARG A 46 -13.88 -18.17 1.41
CA ARG A 46 -14.83 -18.08 2.54
C ARG A 46 -16.08 -18.93 2.31
N GLU A 47 -16.60 -18.94 1.09
CA GLU A 47 -17.75 -19.75 0.69
C GLU A 47 -17.43 -21.24 0.78
N PHE A 48 -16.29 -21.69 0.24
CA PHE A 48 -15.83 -23.07 0.40
C PHE A 48 -15.65 -23.44 1.86
N ALA A 49 -15.05 -22.58 2.68
CA ALA A 49 -14.88 -22.85 4.11
C ALA A 49 -16.23 -23.01 4.82
N ASP A 50 -17.20 -22.11 4.57
CA ASP A 50 -18.55 -22.21 5.14
C ASP A 50 -19.29 -23.47 4.67
N GLU A 51 -19.22 -23.80 3.38
CA GLU A 51 -19.84 -25.01 2.84
C GLU A 51 -19.22 -26.30 3.38
N ILE A 52 -17.89 -26.34 3.53
CA ILE A 52 -17.17 -27.49 4.13
C ILE A 52 -17.62 -27.68 5.58
N LEU A 53 -17.73 -26.59 6.35
CA LEU A 53 -18.21 -26.66 7.74
C LEU A 53 -19.65 -27.14 7.82
N LYS A 54 -20.54 -26.67 6.93
CA LYS A 54 -21.93 -27.14 6.84
C LYS A 54 -22.00 -28.61 6.46
N ALA A 55 -21.27 -29.04 5.44
CA ALA A 55 -21.23 -30.44 5.00
C ALA A 55 -20.67 -31.37 6.08
N GLY A 56 -19.62 -30.93 6.80
CA GLY A 56 -19.03 -31.69 7.91
C GLY A 56 -19.99 -31.89 9.07
N ARG A 57 -20.79 -30.88 9.42
CA ARG A 57 -21.83 -30.99 10.47
C ARG A 57 -22.95 -31.97 10.10
N VAL A 58 -23.35 -32.00 8.82
CA VAL A 58 -24.39 -32.90 8.31
C VAL A 58 -23.83 -34.29 7.97
N LYS A 59 -22.50 -34.47 8.04
CA LYS A 59 -21.77 -35.70 7.68
C LYS A 59 -22.00 -36.13 6.21
N ASP A 60 -22.14 -35.16 5.31
CA ASP A 60 -22.26 -35.40 3.88
C ASP A 60 -20.87 -35.59 3.24
N ASN A 61 -20.37 -36.82 3.29
CA ASN A 61 -19.01 -37.15 2.87
C ASN A 61 -18.76 -36.97 1.37
N GLU A 62 -19.77 -37.21 0.52
CA GLU A 62 -19.66 -37.02 -0.93
C GLU A 62 -19.50 -35.54 -1.25
N LYS A 63 -20.36 -34.69 -0.68
CA LYS A 63 -20.25 -33.24 -0.84
C LYS A 63 -18.93 -32.70 -0.27
N LEU A 64 -18.49 -33.23 0.87
CA LEU A 64 -17.23 -32.79 1.50
C LEU A 64 -16.01 -33.09 0.63
N LYS A 65 -15.95 -34.28 0.01
CA LYS A 65 -14.89 -34.63 -0.95
C LYS A 65 -14.86 -33.67 -2.14
N LEU A 66 -16.03 -33.37 -2.71
CA LEU A 66 -16.15 -32.43 -3.83
C LEU A 66 -15.65 -31.04 -3.43
N LEU A 67 -16.08 -30.53 -2.28
CA LEU A 67 -15.66 -29.22 -1.77
C LEU A 67 -14.16 -29.17 -1.44
N CYS A 68 -13.59 -30.25 -0.89
CA CYS A 68 -12.14 -30.34 -0.65
C CYS A 68 -11.35 -30.32 -1.95
N ALA A 69 -11.83 -31.01 -2.99
CA ALA A 69 -11.22 -30.97 -4.31
C ALA A 69 -11.28 -29.56 -4.90
N GLN A 70 -12.43 -28.89 -4.84
CA GLN A 70 -12.58 -27.51 -5.29
C GLN A 70 -11.68 -26.54 -4.52
N LEU A 71 -11.60 -26.69 -3.19
CA LEU A 71 -10.68 -25.90 -2.36
C LEU A 71 -9.22 -26.12 -2.80
N SER A 72 -8.81 -27.37 -3.04
CA SER A 72 -7.45 -27.68 -3.48
C SER A 72 -7.08 -27.06 -4.83
N LEU A 73 -8.05 -26.90 -5.74
CA LEU A 73 -7.84 -26.21 -7.03
C LEU A 73 -7.66 -24.70 -6.87
N ASN A 74 -8.10 -24.13 -5.76
CA ASN A 74 -8.00 -22.70 -5.46
C ASN A 74 -6.80 -22.35 -4.56
N LEU A 75 -6.08 -23.35 -4.06
CA LEU A 75 -4.92 -23.19 -3.18
C LEU A 75 -3.63 -23.60 -3.90
N ASN A 76 -2.48 -23.18 -3.37
CA ASN A 76 -1.19 -23.49 -3.98
C ASN A 76 -0.74 -24.91 -3.57
N PRO A 77 -0.64 -25.87 -4.52
CA PRO A 77 -0.25 -27.24 -4.21
C PRO A 77 1.22 -27.39 -3.82
N PHE A 78 2.04 -26.35 -3.91
CA PHE A 78 3.45 -26.37 -3.49
C PHE A 78 3.68 -25.72 -2.13
N ASP A 79 2.69 -25.01 -1.58
CA ASP A 79 2.79 -24.37 -0.27
C ASP A 79 2.37 -25.35 0.85
N SER A 80 3.20 -25.47 1.89
CA SER A 80 2.96 -26.41 2.98
C SER A 80 1.77 -26.04 3.85
N GLU A 81 1.50 -24.76 4.03
CA GLU A 81 0.36 -24.30 4.84
C GLU A 81 -0.96 -24.51 4.08
N ASP A 82 -0.96 -24.33 2.76
CA ASP A 82 -2.10 -24.63 1.89
C ASP A 82 -2.42 -26.12 1.84
N LYS A 83 -1.40 -26.98 1.73
CA LYS A 83 -1.59 -28.43 1.91
C LYS A 83 -2.21 -28.74 3.26
N GLY A 84 -1.72 -28.09 4.32
CA GLY A 84 -2.27 -28.24 5.68
C GLY A 84 -3.74 -27.82 5.79
N ILE A 85 -4.20 -26.83 5.02
CA ILE A 85 -5.62 -26.44 4.94
C ILE A 85 -6.44 -27.57 4.30
N VAL A 86 -6.00 -28.10 3.15
CA VAL A 86 -6.70 -29.18 2.44
C VAL A 86 -6.76 -30.45 3.30
N GLU A 87 -5.66 -30.79 3.98
CA GLU A 87 -5.59 -31.92 4.90
C GLU A 87 -6.53 -31.71 6.10
N ALA A 88 -6.55 -30.51 6.70
CA ALA A 88 -7.48 -30.17 7.78
C ALA A 88 -8.95 -30.29 7.32
N ALA A 89 -9.27 -29.81 6.12
CA ALA A 89 -10.61 -29.95 5.53
C ALA A 89 -10.99 -31.42 5.34
N SER A 90 -10.09 -32.24 4.78
CA SER A 90 -10.34 -33.66 4.53
C SER A 90 -10.59 -34.46 5.83
N ARG A 91 -9.92 -34.08 6.93
CA ARG A 91 -10.15 -34.69 8.25
C ARG A 91 -11.55 -34.43 8.80
N LEU A 92 -12.25 -33.39 8.33
CA LEU A 92 -13.64 -33.13 8.73
C LEU A 92 -14.63 -34.15 8.16
N ALA A 93 -14.23 -34.97 7.17
CA ALA A 93 -15.01 -36.12 6.68
C ALA A 93 -14.84 -37.39 7.55
N ALA A 94 -14.02 -37.35 8.61
CA ALA A 94 -13.88 -38.48 9.52
C ALA A 94 -15.18 -38.74 10.30
N ALA A 95 -15.37 -39.98 10.75
CA ALA A 95 -16.60 -40.40 11.45
C ALA A 95 -16.89 -39.58 12.74
N GLU A 96 -15.84 -39.10 13.40
CA GLU A 96 -15.88 -38.25 14.59
C GLU A 96 -15.17 -36.92 14.36
N THR A 97 -15.89 -35.95 13.82
CA THR A 97 -15.42 -34.57 13.72
C THR A 97 -15.40 -33.93 15.12
N THR A 98 -14.22 -33.54 15.58
CA THR A 98 -14.04 -32.86 16.88
C THR A 98 -14.02 -31.34 16.69
N GLU A 99 -14.53 -30.59 17.67
CA GLU A 99 -14.43 -29.12 17.69
C GLU A 99 -13.01 -28.60 17.49
N SER A 100 -11.99 -29.35 17.95
CA SER A 100 -10.58 -29.02 17.73
C SER A 100 -10.16 -29.08 16.26
N GLN A 101 -10.72 -30.00 15.47
CA GLN A 101 -10.44 -30.13 14.04
C GLN A 101 -11.12 -29.00 13.26
N ILE A 102 -12.36 -28.66 13.65
CA ILE A 102 -13.07 -27.50 13.12
C ILE A 102 -12.28 -26.22 13.38
N ALA A 103 -11.83 -26.02 14.62
CA ALA A 103 -11.03 -24.87 15.00
C ALA A 103 -9.70 -24.80 14.22
N GLU A 104 -9.00 -25.92 14.06
CA GLU A 104 -7.78 -25.97 13.24
C GLU A 104 -8.04 -25.55 11.79
N PHE A 105 -9.07 -26.08 11.15
CA PHE A 105 -9.40 -25.71 9.77
C PHE A 105 -9.71 -24.21 9.65
N VAL A 106 -10.55 -23.68 10.55
CA VAL A 106 -10.92 -22.27 10.58
C VAL A 106 -9.70 -21.37 10.80
N ASP A 107 -8.83 -21.70 11.76
CA ASP A 107 -7.62 -20.94 12.05
C ASP A 107 -6.69 -20.88 10.83
N ARG A 108 -6.46 -22.01 10.16
CA ARG A 108 -5.59 -22.07 8.98
C ARG A 108 -6.14 -21.24 7.81
N VAL A 109 -7.45 -21.30 7.57
CA VAL A 109 -8.12 -20.45 6.56
C VAL A 109 -8.01 -18.97 6.95
N ALA A 110 -8.18 -18.62 8.22
CA ALA A 110 -8.02 -17.25 8.70
C ALA A 110 -6.59 -16.73 8.49
N LEU A 111 -5.57 -17.55 8.76
CA LEU A 111 -4.17 -17.21 8.50
C LEU A 111 -3.89 -16.98 7.00
N LEU A 112 -4.42 -17.83 6.12
CA LEU A 112 -4.34 -17.64 4.67
C LEU A 112 -4.93 -16.30 4.24
N LEU A 113 -6.17 -16.01 4.67
CA LEU A 113 -6.86 -14.77 4.31
C LEU A 113 -6.17 -13.52 4.88
N LYS A 114 -5.58 -13.63 6.09
CA LYS A 114 -4.80 -12.58 6.71
C LYS A 114 -3.53 -12.28 5.92
N HIS A 115 -2.82 -13.32 5.48
CA HIS A 115 -1.62 -13.18 4.66
C HIS A 115 -1.91 -12.55 3.30
N ASP A 116 -2.94 -13.01 2.58
CA ASP A 116 -3.34 -12.40 1.31
C ASP A 116 -3.71 -10.91 1.48
N TRP A 117 -4.42 -10.56 2.56
CA TRP A 117 -4.75 -9.17 2.87
C TRP A 117 -3.50 -8.31 3.06
N ASP A 118 -2.52 -8.80 3.82
CA ASP A 118 -1.28 -8.08 4.04
C ASP A 118 -0.48 -7.93 2.74
N ARG A 119 -0.42 -8.96 1.91
CA ARG A 119 0.20 -8.92 0.58
C ARG A 119 -0.48 -7.91 -0.34
N ALA A 120 -1.81 -7.89 -0.39
CA ALA A 120 -2.56 -6.94 -1.20
C ALA A 120 -2.29 -5.47 -0.79
N LYS A 121 -2.18 -5.19 0.52
CA LYS A 121 -1.76 -3.86 0.99
C LYS A 121 -0.34 -3.50 0.58
N TYR A 122 0.57 -4.47 0.65
CA TYR A 122 1.97 -4.29 0.26
C TYR A 122 2.08 -3.97 -1.24
N GLU A 123 1.39 -4.72 -2.10
CA GLU A 123 1.38 -4.52 -3.56
C GLU A 123 0.72 -3.19 -3.96
N ALA A 124 -0.36 -2.80 -3.27
CA ALA A 124 -1.03 -1.53 -3.49
C ALA A 124 -0.22 -0.31 -2.98
N SER A 125 0.79 -0.54 -2.14
CA SER A 125 1.60 0.56 -1.60
C SER A 125 2.56 1.12 -2.65
N PRO A 126 2.83 2.45 -2.64
CA PRO A 126 3.86 3.04 -3.49
C PRO A 126 5.24 2.40 -3.23
N TRP A 127 6.05 2.24 -4.28
CA TRP A 127 7.35 1.56 -4.22
C TRP A 127 8.30 2.07 -3.12
N PHE A 128 8.28 3.37 -2.79
CA PHE A 128 9.10 3.95 -1.72
C PHE A 128 8.60 3.67 -0.29
N PHE A 129 7.47 2.99 -0.13
CA PHE A 129 6.98 2.47 1.15
C PHE A 129 7.03 0.94 1.24
N GLN A 130 7.58 0.26 0.22
CA GLN A 130 7.70 -1.19 0.21
C GLN A 130 9.00 -1.59 0.92
N ASP A 131 8.90 -1.86 2.24
CA ASP A 131 10.08 -2.25 3.04
C ASP A 131 10.37 -3.76 2.92
N ARG A 132 9.36 -4.62 3.18
CA ARG A 132 9.51 -6.08 3.14
C ARG A 132 8.19 -6.74 2.74
N GLU A 133 8.26 -7.77 1.91
CA GLU A 133 7.09 -8.59 1.58
C GLU A 133 6.54 -9.27 2.85
N PRO A 134 5.21 -9.29 3.06
CA PRO A 134 4.60 -9.99 4.18
C PRO A 134 4.89 -11.49 4.18
N ASP A 135 5.42 -11.98 5.29
CA ASP A 135 5.67 -13.41 5.50
C ASP A 135 4.41 -14.10 6.05
N ARG A 136 4.22 -15.37 5.68
CA ARG A 136 3.06 -16.15 6.14
C ARG A 136 3.37 -16.80 7.48
N VAL A 137 2.56 -16.50 8.48
CA VAL A 137 2.65 -17.18 9.78
C VAL A 137 2.20 -18.62 9.64
N SER A 138 3.08 -19.56 9.97
CA SER A 138 2.74 -20.99 9.96
C SER A 138 1.73 -21.34 11.05
N TYR A 139 0.90 -22.35 10.83
CA TYR A 139 -0.06 -22.77 11.85
C TYR A 139 0.60 -23.20 13.17
N CYS A 140 1.76 -23.87 13.09
CA CYS A 140 2.53 -24.29 14.27
C CYS A 140 3.02 -23.09 15.08
N GLU A 141 3.46 -22.03 14.42
CA GLU A 141 3.85 -20.77 15.08
C GLU A 141 2.65 -20.09 15.72
N PHE A 142 1.54 -19.97 14.97
CA PHE A 142 0.29 -19.40 15.47
C PHE A 142 -0.17 -20.08 16.77
N LYS A 143 -0.19 -21.43 16.80
CA LYS A 143 -0.56 -22.20 18.00
C LYS A 143 0.39 -22.01 19.17
N ARG A 144 1.69 -21.80 18.90
CA ARG A 144 2.67 -21.49 19.95
C ARG A 144 2.44 -20.11 20.56
N THR A 145 1.88 -19.18 19.80
CA THR A 145 1.64 -17.79 20.22
C THR A 145 0.26 -17.53 20.84
N ALA A 146 -0.65 -18.50 20.86
CA ALA A 146 -2.00 -18.36 21.43
C ALA A 146 -2.11 -19.04 22.81
N PRO A 147 -2.51 -18.38 23.93
CA PRO A 147 -2.60 -16.96 24.23
C PRO A 147 -1.51 -16.47 25.22
N MET A 148 -0.97 -15.27 24.99
CA MET A 148 -0.56 -14.38 26.07
C MET A 148 -1.44 -13.10 26.05
N PRO A 149 -1.61 -12.43 27.21
CA PRO A 149 -2.65 -11.43 27.49
C PRO A 149 -2.44 -10.15 26.66
N PRO A 150 -3.38 -9.17 26.69
CA PRO A 150 -3.56 -8.19 25.61
C PRO A 150 -2.27 -7.46 25.27
N LYS A 151 -2.02 -7.34 23.95
CA LYS A 151 -0.89 -6.63 23.30
C LYS A 151 -0.19 -5.69 24.28
N ALA A 152 1.04 -6.04 24.65
CA ALA A 152 1.87 -5.24 25.53
C ALA A 152 1.81 -3.76 25.12
N ARG A 153 1.58 -2.88 26.10
CA ARG A 153 1.57 -1.42 25.91
C ARG A 153 2.74 -1.03 25.00
N PRO A 154 2.53 -0.17 23.99
CA PRO A 154 3.59 0.20 23.06
C PRO A 154 4.81 0.65 23.86
N GLY A 155 5.90 -0.12 23.76
CA GLY A 155 7.13 0.18 24.50
C GLY A 155 7.68 1.54 24.11
N ILE A 156 8.56 2.11 24.94
CA ILE A 156 9.18 3.44 24.76
C ILE A 156 9.71 3.66 23.33
N LYS A 157 10.23 2.61 22.67
CA LYS A 157 10.69 2.63 21.27
C LYS A 157 9.59 3.01 20.27
N HIS A 158 8.34 2.64 20.52
CA HIS A 158 7.19 3.02 19.68
C HIS A 158 6.93 4.52 19.77
N TRP A 159 6.89 5.08 20.97
CA TRP A 159 6.71 6.51 21.21
C TRP A 159 7.84 7.37 20.64
N ILE A 160 9.09 6.93 20.81
CA ILE A 160 10.25 7.60 20.21
C ILE A 160 10.11 7.66 18.68
N ARG A 161 9.73 6.54 18.04
CA ARG A 161 9.53 6.51 16.57
C ARG A 161 8.37 7.42 16.15
N LEU A 162 7.27 7.42 16.91
CA LEU A 162 6.12 8.29 16.63
C LEU A 162 6.51 9.78 16.74
N PHE A 163 7.31 10.13 17.75
CA PHE A 163 7.86 11.47 17.92
C PHE A 163 8.73 11.89 16.74
N TYR A 164 9.61 11.02 16.22
CA TYR A 164 10.40 11.34 15.03
C TYR A 164 9.54 11.65 13.80
N TYR A 165 8.45 10.91 13.56
CA TYR A 165 7.55 11.21 12.43
C TYR A 165 6.79 12.52 12.65
N PHE A 166 6.38 12.81 13.89
CA PHE A 166 5.75 14.07 14.23
C PHE A 166 6.71 15.26 14.02
N VAL A 167 7.96 15.14 14.46
CA VAL A 167 8.99 16.16 14.22
C VAL A 167 9.25 16.33 12.72
N GLY A 168 9.38 15.24 11.96
CA GLY A 168 9.54 15.30 10.50
C GLY A 168 8.37 15.99 9.79
N LEU A 169 7.14 15.75 10.26
CA LEU A 169 5.94 16.45 9.79
C LEU A 169 6.01 17.96 10.08
N GLY A 170 6.40 18.33 11.30
CA GLY A 170 6.59 19.73 11.69
C GLY A 170 7.68 20.43 10.88
N CYS A 171 8.85 19.79 10.69
CA CYS A 171 9.95 20.35 9.90
C CYS A 171 9.57 20.55 8.43
N SER A 172 8.94 19.57 7.79
CA SER A 172 8.50 19.70 6.39
C SER A 172 7.40 20.75 6.23
N ALA A 173 6.44 20.82 7.16
CA ALA A 173 5.44 21.89 7.18
C ALA A 173 6.07 23.29 7.35
N ALA A 174 7.07 23.42 8.22
CA ALA A 174 7.80 24.67 8.40
C ALA A 174 8.55 25.08 7.13
N ILE A 175 9.26 24.16 6.47
CA ILE A 175 9.95 24.41 5.19
C ILE A 175 8.94 24.88 4.14
N MET A 176 7.81 24.18 3.99
CA MET A 176 6.76 24.58 3.05
C MET A 176 6.22 25.98 3.40
N TYR A 177 5.94 26.26 4.66
CA TYR A 177 5.48 27.58 5.09
C TYR A 177 6.47 28.69 4.72
N PHE A 178 7.76 28.51 5.03
CA PHE A 178 8.79 29.50 4.69
C PHE A 178 9.01 29.63 3.18
N LEU A 179 8.87 28.56 2.41
CA LEU A 179 8.88 28.64 0.95
C LEU A 179 7.69 29.43 0.43
N VAL A 180 6.48 29.18 0.92
CA VAL A 180 5.30 29.98 0.51
C VAL A 180 5.52 31.43 0.88
N VAL A 181 5.74 31.74 2.16
CA VAL A 181 5.82 33.13 2.64
C VAL A 181 7.01 33.86 2.04
N GLY A 182 8.18 33.21 2.02
CA GLY A 182 9.43 33.80 1.55
C GLY A 182 9.50 33.96 0.03
N LEU A 183 8.87 33.07 -0.74
CA LEU A 183 8.87 33.15 -2.20
C LEU A 183 7.67 33.90 -2.76
N ASN A 184 6.58 34.08 -2.02
CA ASN A 184 5.36 34.69 -2.56
C ASN A 184 5.62 36.08 -3.18
N THR A 185 6.23 36.99 -2.41
CA THR A 185 6.53 38.35 -2.88
C THR A 185 7.56 38.39 -4.02
N PRO A 186 8.76 37.80 -3.88
CA PRO A 186 9.75 37.87 -4.96
C PRO A 186 9.26 37.16 -6.22
N PHE A 187 8.56 36.02 -6.11
CA PHE A 187 8.03 35.31 -7.26
C PHE A 187 6.91 36.09 -7.95
N HIS A 188 6.00 36.74 -7.20
CA HIS A 188 5.02 37.64 -7.78
C HIS A 188 5.64 38.83 -8.51
N THR A 189 6.64 39.48 -7.90
CA THR A 189 7.37 40.58 -8.54
C THR A 189 8.06 40.11 -9.82
N LEU A 190 8.68 38.93 -9.77
CA LEU A 190 9.40 38.36 -10.90
C LEU A 190 8.45 37.94 -12.02
N ILE A 191 7.32 37.28 -11.71
CA ILE A 191 6.25 37.02 -12.71
C ILE A 191 5.77 38.33 -13.33
N LYS A 192 5.48 39.36 -12.51
CA LYS A 192 5.00 40.65 -13.01
C LYS A 192 6.01 41.31 -13.94
N GLU A 193 7.31 41.20 -13.62
CA GLU A 193 8.38 41.74 -14.44
C GLU A 193 8.58 40.98 -15.76
N PHE A 194 8.47 39.65 -15.74
CA PHE A 194 8.62 38.81 -16.94
C PHE A 194 7.36 38.77 -17.82
N ASN A 195 6.20 39.15 -17.29
CA ASN A 195 4.94 39.27 -18.05
C ASN A 195 4.71 40.69 -18.62
N ASP A 196 5.62 41.64 -18.36
CA ASP A 196 5.54 43.00 -18.88
C ASP A 196 6.00 43.03 -20.35
N LEU A 197 5.04 43.15 -21.27
CA LEU A 197 5.27 43.17 -22.72
C LEU A 197 6.10 44.38 -23.19
N THR A 198 6.23 45.43 -22.38
CA THR A 198 6.95 46.64 -22.76
C THR A 198 8.47 46.53 -22.57
N LYS A 199 8.93 45.49 -21.85
CA LYS A 199 10.35 45.28 -21.56
C LYS A 199 10.89 44.10 -22.37
N GLU A 200 11.77 44.36 -23.33
CA GLU A 200 12.56 43.29 -23.93
C GLU A 200 13.49 42.68 -22.88
N LYS A 201 13.48 41.34 -22.78
CA LYS A 201 14.31 40.59 -21.84
C LYS A 201 15.34 39.76 -22.61
N SER A 202 16.58 39.77 -22.11
CA SER A 202 17.64 38.94 -22.66
C SER A 202 17.32 37.45 -22.48
N LEU A 203 17.89 36.61 -23.34
CA LEU A 203 17.79 35.15 -23.19
C LEU A 203 18.36 34.66 -21.85
N SER A 204 19.42 35.30 -21.35
CA SER A 204 20.02 34.94 -20.06
C SER A 204 19.03 35.12 -18.91
N ALA A 205 18.25 36.20 -18.90
CA ALA A 205 17.23 36.44 -17.88
C ALA A 205 16.14 35.34 -17.89
N TRP A 206 15.71 34.89 -19.08
CA TRP A 206 14.76 33.78 -19.21
C TRP A 206 15.35 32.45 -18.71
N ALA A 207 16.63 32.19 -18.99
CA ALA A 207 17.31 30.99 -18.51
C ALA A 207 17.45 31.00 -16.97
N GLU A 208 17.79 32.13 -16.38
CA GLU A 208 17.84 32.31 -14.92
C GLU A 208 16.46 32.11 -14.29
N PHE A 209 15.40 32.71 -14.85
CA PHE A 209 14.04 32.52 -14.36
C PHE A 209 13.62 31.04 -14.36
N LEU A 210 13.89 30.33 -15.46
CA LEU A 210 13.58 28.91 -15.58
C LEU A 210 14.38 28.09 -14.56
N SER A 211 15.68 28.39 -14.41
CA SER A 211 16.55 27.71 -13.45
C SER A 211 16.06 27.86 -12.01
N TRP A 212 15.75 29.09 -11.58
CA TRP A 212 15.20 29.35 -10.25
C TRP A 212 13.83 28.69 -10.04
N SER A 213 12.95 28.75 -11.04
CA SER A 213 11.63 28.10 -10.97
C SER A 213 11.74 26.59 -10.81
N LEU A 214 12.64 25.95 -11.55
CA LEU A 214 12.91 24.51 -11.43
C LEU A 214 13.53 24.18 -10.07
N PHE A 215 14.48 24.98 -9.60
CA PHE A 215 15.14 24.76 -8.31
C PHE A 215 14.14 24.84 -7.15
N TYR A 216 13.41 25.95 -7.02
CA TYR A 216 12.42 26.10 -5.95
C TYR A 216 11.24 25.14 -6.08
N GLY A 217 10.80 24.86 -7.31
CA GLY A 217 9.79 23.83 -7.59
C GLY A 217 10.24 22.45 -7.11
N SER A 218 11.50 22.07 -7.33
CA SER A 218 12.05 20.79 -6.87
C SER A 218 12.13 20.71 -5.35
N ILE A 219 12.54 21.79 -4.67
CA ILE A 219 12.57 21.85 -3.20
C ILE A 219 11.15 21.73 -2.65
N TRP A 220 10.19 22.43 -3.23
CA TRP A 220 8.78 22.34 -2.86
C TRP A 220 8.25 20.91 -3.00
N SER A 221 8.45 20.29 -4.16
CA SER A 221 8.03 18.91 -4.41
C SER A 221 8.68 17.93 -3.43
N ALA A 222 9.97 18.08 -3.13
CA ALA A 222 10.67 17.25 -2.15
C ALA A 222 10.10 17.43 -0.74
N ALA A 223 9.88 18.68 -0.30
CA ALA A 223 9.30 18.98 1.01
C ALA A 223 7.87 18.44 1.14
N TYR A 224 7.07 18.56 0.08
CA TYR A 224 5.69 18.03 0.04
C TYR A 224 5.67 16.50 0.11
N LEU A 225 6.52 15.81 -0.66
CA LEU A 225 6.65 14.35 -0.60
C LEU A 225 7.12 13.88 0.79
N TRP A 226 8.07 14.61 1.40
CA TRP A 226 8.52 14.32 2.75
C TRP A 226 7.40 14.52 3.78
N PHE A 227 6.62 15.60 3.68
CA PHE A 227 5.44 15.84 4.51
C PHE A 227 4.44 14.70 4.39
N LYS A 228 4.03 14.34 3.17
CA LYS A 228 3.08 13.25 2.92
C LYS A 228 3.58 11.89 3.40
N GLY A 229 4.87 11.62 3.22
CA GLY A 229 5.50 10.39 3.73
C GLY A 229 5.51 10.32 5.25
N SER A 230 5.79 11.44 5.92
CA SER A 230 5.79 11.54 7.38
C SER A 230 4.37 11.45 7.95
N GLU A 231 3.40 12.11 7.31
CA GLU A 231 1.96 12.06 7.64
C GLU A 231 1.46 10.62 7.61
N LYS A 232 1.66 9.91 6.49
CA LYS A 232 1.23 8.51 6.35
C LYS A 232 1.84 7.62 7.43
N LYS A 233 3.17 7.67 7.62
CA LYS A 233 3.86 6.85 8.62
C LYS A 233 3.43 7.15 10.05
N PHE A 234 3.12 8.42 10.34
CA PHE A 234 2.56 8.84 11.62
C PHE A 234 1.16 8.24 11.84
N LEU A 235 0.24 8.44 10.89
CA LEU A 235 -1.14 7.96 10.99
C LEU A 235 -1.23 6.44 11.06
N ASP A 236 -0.48 5.72 10.21
CA ASP A 236 -0.43 4.25 10.20
C ASP A 236 -0.02 3.72 11.57
N ARG A 237 0.97 4.34 12.22
CA ARG A 237 1.44 3.92 13.55
C ARG A 237 0.51 4.35 14.67
N TRP A 238 -0.08 5.55 14.57
CA TRP A 238 -1.00 6.08 15.56
C TRP A 238 -2.28 5.24 15.67
N PHE A 239 -2.80 4.79 14.53
CA PHE A 239 -4.03 4.00 14.46
C PHE A 239 -3.83 2.47 14.57
N SER A 240 -2.58 1.98 14.53
CA SER A 240 -2.25 0.54 14.63
C SER A 240 -2.45 -0.09 16.04
N LYS A 241 -3.46 0.35 16.81
CA LYS A 241 -3.80 -0.23 18.12
C LYS A 241 -4.02 -1.74 18.03
#